data_AF-A0A257H9W2-F1
#
_entry.id   AF-A0A257H9W2-F1
#
_cell.length_a   1.000
_cell.length_b   1.000
_cell.length_c   1.000
_cell.angle_alpha   90.00
_cell.angle_beta   90.00
_cell.angle_gamma   90.00
#
_symmetry.space_group_name_H-M   'P 1'
#
loop_
_entity.id
_entity.type
_entity.pdbx_description
1 polymer ?
#
loop_
_entity_poly.entity_id
_entity_poly.type
_entity_poly.pdbx_seq_one_letter_code
_entity_poly.pdbx_strand_id
1 'polypeptide(L)'
;MRLASLLLAVVLAAIAGIWVWLGTPVRFPGMEADKGEPLYCVSYAPFRGSQTPFDPTTVVSYAQVEEDLTRIKKVTNCVRTYASDMGGDHVPAIASKLGMKVLLGIWINKKPADNKKQVDQALDHAKKYPEVVRAIIVGNEVLLRRDQNGAELAAIIKDVKSRTQFPVTYADVWEFWLKNPELSTIVDFITIHTLPYWEDIPIAADKAAAHIHETRMEVAKTFPGKEILIGEVGWPSAGRMRAGALPSLSNQARILHDVSKIARDGNYKFNWIEVIDQPWKREAEGTVGGFWGLFNNGVAEPKFYPGEPVSDHPQWKAQAALGGMIALAIFGLAGLVASREKRVFSAEKAVLIAIVALSSGALGGMVIEKLILETLHLKDWVFGLARTFAVFVTGFVVAVAMIREVTCPTLASVSSGLKGDLWQKALGMLYVAICFFALQAALALIFDSRYRDFPAATLTMGFIPFVALMFQNRGMLVAKGERALAIALIVAAGWVIYSEEIANWQAVWFALTLGGVALLLTGGRANRQIQQQ
;
A
#
# COMPACT_ATOMS: atom_id res chain seq x y z
N MET A 1 24.95 -31.42 -18.41
CA MET A 1 23.78 -30.92 -19.18
C MET A 1 22.45 -31.44 -18.65
N ARG A 2 22.22 -32.76 -18.50
CA ARG A 2 20.93 -33.31 -18.00
C ARG A 2 20.44 -32.73 -16.66
N LEU A 3 21.32 -32.57 -15.67
CA LEU A 3 20.95 -32.00 -14.37
C LEU A 3 20.54 -30.52 -14.44
N ALA A 4 21.26 -29.69 -15.22
CA ALA A 4 20.93 -28.27 -15.36
C ALA A 4 19.56 -28.06 -16.04
N SER A 5 19.23 -28.87 -17.05
CA SER A 5 17.91 -28.85 -17.69
C SER A 5 16.80 -29.32 -16.73
N LEU A 6 17.06 -30.34 -15.91
CA LEU A 6 16.11 -30.77 -14.87
C LEU A 6 15.87 -29.67 -13.83
N LEU A 7 16.92 -29.04 -13.33
CA LEU A 7 16.81 -27.94 -12.36
C LEU A 7 16.08 -26.73 -12.93
N LEU A 8 16.33 -26.39 -14.20
CA LEU A 8 15.55 -25.35 -14.89
C LEU A 8 14.06 -25.69 -14.91
N ALA A 9 13.68 -26.93 -15.26
CA ALA A 9 12.28 -27.35 -15.25
C ALA A 9 11.65 -27.25 -13.85
N VAL A 10 12.39 -27.64 -12.80
CA VAL A 10 11.96 -27.48 -11.40
C VAL A 10 11.78 -26.01 -11.03
N VAL A 11 12.72 -25.14 -11.41
CA VAL A 11 12.63 -23.70 -11.15
C VAL A 11 11.40 -23.09 -11.85
N LEU A 12 11.16 -23.43 -13.12
CA LEU A 12 9.99 -22.95 -13.87
C LEU A 12 8.68 -23.42 -13.22
N ALA A 13 8.61 -24.69 -12.80
CA ALA A 13 7.46 -25.23 -12.10
C ALA A 13 7.25 -24.53 -10.73
N ALA A 14 8.33 -24.25 -10.01
CA ALA A 14 8.26 -23.54 -8.73
C ALA A 14 7.79 -22.09 -8.89
N ILE A 15 8.31 -21.35 -9.88
CA ILE A 15 7.86 -19.99 -10.19
C ILE A 15 6.37 -19.99 -10.55
N ALA A 16 5.94 -20.93 -11.41
CA ALA A 16 4.53 -21.07 -11.78
C ALA A 16 3.68 -21.40 -10.54
N GLY A 17 4.11 -22.34 -9.69
CA GLY A 17 3.41 -22.71 -8.46
C GLY A 17 3.26 -21.55 -7.47
N ILE A 18 4.33 -20.75 -7.27
CA ILE A 18 4.31 -19.56 -6.42
C ILE A 18 3.29 -18.55 -6.93
N TRP A 19 3.31 -18.22 -8.22
CA TRP A 19 2.40 -17.23 -8.79
C TRP A 19 0.96 -17.73 -8.92
N VAL A 20 0.74 -19.03 -9.12
CA VAL A 20 -0.59 -19.64 -8.99
C VAL A 20 -1.10 -19.48 -7.56
N TRP A 21 -0.28 -19.77 -6.56
CA TRP A 21 -0.67 -19.63 -5.16
C TRP A 21 -0.99 -18.18 -4.79
N LEU A 22 -0.10 -17.23 -5.09
CA LEU A 22 -0.29 -15.79 -4.85
C LEU A 22 -1.48 -15.21 -5.65
N GLY A 23 -1.66 -15.68 -6.87
CA GLY A 23 -2.67 -15.20 -7.79
C GLY A 23 -4.05 -15.85 -7.63
N THR A 24 -4.17 -16.91 -6.82
CA THR A 24 -5.44 -17.61 -6.62
C THR A 24 -6.45 -16.68 -5.95
N PRO A 25 -7.62 -16.42 -6.57
CA PRO A 25 -8.63 -15.56 -5.98
C PRO A 25 -9.14 -16.08 -4.63
N VAL A 26 -9.21 -15.19 -3.65
CA VAL A 26 -9.73 -15.46 -2.31
C VAL A 26 -11.26 -15.47 -2.33
N ARG A 27 -11.85 -16.46 -1.66
CA ARG A 27 -13.29 -16.54 -1.39
C ARG A 27 -13.52 -16.45 0.11
N PHE A 28 -14.56 -15.75 0.53
CA PHE A 28 -15.01 -15.71 1.93
C PHE A 28 -16.51 -16.03 2.02
N PRO A 29 -16.98 -16.61 3.14
CA PRO A 29 -18.34 -17.12 3.26
C PRO A 29 -19.40 -16.03 3.05
N GLY A 30 -20.40 -16.30 2.21
CA GLY A 30 -21.56 -15.44 2.04
C GLY A 30 -21.36 -14.26 1.09
N MET A 31 -20.19 -14.13 0.44
CA MET A 31 -19.89 -13.01 -0.48
C MET A 31 -20.93 -12.85 -1.60
N GLU A 32 -21.54 -13.95 -2.03
CA GLU A 32 -22.56 -13.97 -3.08
C GLU A 32 -23.78 -13.10 -2.75
N ALA A 33 -24.03 -12.87 -1.45
CA ALA A 33 -25.11 -12.03 -0.96
C ALA A 33 -24.92 -10.53 -1.27
N ASP A 34 -23.74 -10.11 -1.74
CA ASP A 34 -23.46 -8.73 -2.10
C ASP A 34 -23.83 -8.41 -3.56
N LYS A 35 -24.15 -9.43 -4.36
CA LYS A 35 -24.46 -9.24 -5.79
C LYS A 35 -25.72 -8.41 -5.97
N GLY A 36 -25.55 -7.22 -6.54
CA GLY A 36 -26.65 -6.31 -6.87
C GLY A 36 -27.17 -5.48 -5.71
N GLU A 37 -26.56 -5.57 -4.53
CA GLU A 37 -26.91 -4.75 -3.37
C GLU A 37 -26.16 -3.40 -3.44
N PRO A 38 -26.87 -2.26 -3.58
CA PRO A 38 -26.21 -0.96 -3.62
C PRO A 38 -25.71 -0.55 -2.23
N LEU A 39 -24.53 0.06 -2.17
CA LEU A 39 -24.02 0.66 -0.94
C LEU A 39 -24.89 1.84 -0.50
N TYR A 40 -24.98 2.10 0.81
CA TYR A 40 -25.83 3.18 1.34
C TYR A 40 -25.39 4.57 0.85
N CYS A 41 -24.11 4.92 1.04
CA CYS A 41 -23.42 6.07 0.47
C CYS A 41 -21.91 5.76 0.31
N VAL A 42 -21.21 6.52 -0.53
CA VAL A 42 -19.75 6.47 -0.66
C VAL A 42 -19.15 7.88 -0.59
N SER A 43 -17.97 8.04 0.00
CA SER A 43 -17.19 9.28 -0.08
C SER A 43 -16.67 9.51 -1.49
N TYR A 44 -16.82 10.74 -1.97
CA TYR A 44 -16.36 11.18 -3.28
C TYR A 44 -15.50 12.44 -3.18
N ALA A 45 -14.26 12.32 -3.64
CA ALA A 45 -13.35 13.43 -3.89
C ALA A 45 -13.09 13.51 -5.41
N PRO A 46 -13.20 14.70 -6.02
CA PRO A 46 -13.35 14.80 -7.48
C PRO A 46 -12.01 14.91 -8.23
N PHE A 47 -10.88 14.51 -7.62
CA PHE A 47 -9.54 14.71 -8.16
C PHE A 47 -9.07 13.51 -8.99
N ARG A 48 -8.46 13.77 -10.15
CA ARG A 48 -7.86 12.78 -11.06
C ARG A 48 -6.39 13.08 -11.35
N GLY A 49 -5.60 12.02 -11.51
CA GLY A 49 -4.19 12.11 -11.88
C GLY A 49 -3.39 12.96 -10.89
N SER A 50 -2.83 14.07 -11.39
CA SER A 50 -2.04 15.02 -10.59
C SER A 50 -2.85 16.11 -9.90
N GLN A 51 -4.18 16.15 -10.07
CA GLN A 51 -5.03 17.11 -9.39
C GLN A 51 -5.01 16.87 -7.87
N THR A 52 -5.06 17.94 -7.08
CA THR A 52 -4.94 17.87 -5.62
C THR A 52 -5.68 19.03 -4.94
N PRO A 53 -6.29 18.83 -3.76
CA PRO A 53 -6.86 19.92 -2.98
C PRO A 53 -5.81 20.88 -2.42
N PHE A 54 -4.52 20.51 -2.45
CA PHE A 54 -3.43 21.35 -1.92
C PHE A 54 -2.99 22.44 -2.89
N ASP A 55 -3.34 22.32 -4.17
CA ASP A 55 -3.07 23.35 -5.18
C ASP A 55 -4.34 24.18 -5.43
N PRO A 56 -4.39 25.45 -5.00
CA PRO A 56 -5.55 26.31 -5.16
C PRO A 56 -5.85 26.66 -6.63
N THR A 57 -4.94 26.36 -7.56
CA THR A 57 -5.14 26.53 -9.00
C THR A 57 -5.77 25.31 -9.66
N THR A 58 -5.96 24.22 -8.93
CA THR A 58 -6.63 23.01 -9.42
C THR A 58 -8.05 23.34 -9.88
N VAL A 59 -8.33 23.07 -11.15
CA VAL A 59 -9.68 23.18 -11.72
C VAL A 59 -10.20 21.79 -12.05
N VAL A 60 -11.32 21.42 -11.42
CA VAL A 60 -12.07 20.21 -11.75
C VAL A 60 -13.26 20.58 -12.62
N SER A 61 -13.38 19.95 -13.78
CA SER A 61 -14.46 20.27 -14.73
C SER A 61 -15.79 19.60 -14.38
N TYR A 62 -16.90 20.23 -14.75
CA TYR A 62 -18.24 19.64 -14.63
C TYR A 62 -18.34 18.26 -15.33
N ALA A 63 -17.79 18.15 -16.54
CA ALA A 63 -17.82 16.90 -17.31
C ALA A 63 -17.08 15.75 -16.61
N GLN A 64 -15.97 16.04 -15.93
CA GLN A 64 -15.25 15.07 -15.12
C GLN A 64 -16.11 14.56 -13.96
N VAL A 65 -16.74 15.47 -13.21
CA VAL A 65 -17.63 15.09 -12.09
C VAL A 65 -18.85 14.32 -12.60
N GLU A 66 -19.38 14.69 -13.77
CA GLU A 66 -20.52 13.99 -14.38
C GLU A 66 -20.17 12.57 -14.79
N GLU A 67 -18.99 12.37 -15.38
CA GLU A 67 -18.48 11.06 -15.72
C GLU A 67 -18.26 10.20 -14.46
N ASP A 68 -17.65 10.78 -13.41
CA ASP A 68 -17.43 10.08 -12.15
C ASP A 68 -18.76 9.68 -11.50
N LEU A 69 -19.71 10.60 -11.33
CA LEU A 69 -21.00 10.28 -10.70
C LEU A 69 -21.84 9.30 -11.53
N THR A 70 -21.75 9.33 -12.86
CA THR A 70 -22.40 8.34 -13.73
C THR A 70 -21.86 6.93 -13.49
N ARG A 71 -20.54 6.80 -13.27
CA ARG A 71 -19.90 5.52 -12.91
C ARG A 71 -20.29 5.08 -11.50
N ILE A 72 -20.24 6.00 -10.53
CA ILE A 72 -20.55 5.75 -9.13
C ILE A 72 -22.02 5.30 -8.95
N LYS A 73 -22.94 5.82 -9.76
CA LYS A 73 -24.36 5.41 -9.75
C LYS A 73 -24.56 3.90 -9.92
N LYS A 74 -23.61 3.18 -10.53
CA LYS A 74 -23.66 1.72 -10.69
C LYS A 74 -23.52 0.97 -9.36
N VAL A 75 -22.93 1.57 -8.33
CA VAL A 75 -22.67 0.92 -7.02
C VAL A 75 -23.45 1.55 -5.87
N THR A 76 -23.92 2.79 -6.01
CA THR A 76 -24.75 3.46 -4.99
C THR A 76 -25.59 4.58 -5.59
N ASN A 77 -26.69 4.94 -4.93
CA ASN A 77 -27.48 6.12 -5.25
C ASN A 77 -27.16 7.31 -4.33
N CYS A 78 -26.05 7.29 -3.58
CA CYS A 78 -25.66 8.38 -2.70
C CYS A 78 -24.15 8.62 -2.65
N VAL A 79 -23.75 9.88 -2.70
CA VAL A 79 -22.37 10.30 -2.45
C VAL A 79 -22.27 11.24 -1.25
N ARG A 80 -21.15 11.19 -0.55
CA ARG A 80 -20.73 12.19 0.43
C ARG A 80 -19.63 13.05 -0.18
N THR A 81 -19.78 14.37 -0.09
CA THR A 81 -18.70 15.32 -0.42
C THR A 81 -18.00 15.79 0.85
N TYR A 82 -16.78 16.29 0.72
CA TYR A 82 -15.99 16.85 1.82
C TYR A 82 -16.05 18.38 1.90
N ALA A 83 -16.11 19.02 0.73
CA ALA A 83 -16.11 20.46 0.56
C ALA A 83 -17.17 20.86 -0.48
N SER A 84 -17.53 22.14 -0.45
CA SER A 84 -18.50 22.77 -1.37
C SER A 84 -17.84 23.61 -2.47
N ASP A 85 -16.55 23.36 -2.76
CA ASP A 85 -15.77 23.95 -3.84
C ASP A 85 -14.85 22.91 -4.51
N MET A 86 -13.99 23.35 -5.43
CA MET A 86 -13.03 22.51 -6.16
C MET A 86 -13.67 21.28 -6.83
N GLY A 87 -14.85 21.46 -7.44
CA GLY A 87 -15.63 20.40 -8.10
C GLY A 87 -16.73 19.83 -7.21
N GLY A 88 -16.66 20.01 -5.88
CA GLY A 88 -17.75 19.69 -4.96
C GLY A 88 -19.02 20.50 -5.24
N ASP A 89 -18.88 21.72 -5.74
CA ASP A 89 -19.96 22.63 -6.16
C ASP A 89 -20.75 22.11 -7.36
N HIS A 90 -20.15 21.24 -8.18
CA HIS A 90 -20.82 20.62 -9.34
C HIS A 90 -21.70 19.42 -8.93
N VAL A 91 -21.38 18.76 -7.81
CA VAL A 91 -22.02 17.50 -7.39
C VAL A 91 -23.53 17.62 -7.23
N PRO A 92 -24.11 18.62 -6.54
CA PRO A 92 -25.56 18.70 -6.37
C PRO A 92 -26.35 18.78 -7.68
N ALA A 93 -25.87 19.56 -8.64
CA ALA A 93 -26.52 19.72 -9.94
C ALA A 93 -26.52 18.42 -10.75
N ILE A 94 -25.38 17.72 -10.76
CA ILE A 94 -25.22 16.45 -11.47
C ILE A 94 -26.01 15.35 -10.76
N ALA A 95 -25.98 15.30 -9.43
CA ALA A 95 -26.75 14.35 -8.64
C ALA A 95 -28.26 14.50 -8.94
N SER A 96 -28.74 15.72 -9.14
CA SER A 96 -30.14 16.00 -9.52
C SER A 96 -30.48 15.35 -10.87
N LYS A 97 -29.64 15.57 -11.89
CA LYS A 97 -29.77 14.95 -13.22
C LYS A 97 -29.74 13.42 -13.15
N LEU A 98 -28.90 12.86 -12.29
CA LEU A 98 -28.72 11.41 -12.14
C LEU A 98 -29.70 10.77 -11.15
N GLY A 99 -30.53 11.54 -10.45
CA GLY A 99 -31.40 11.02 -9.39
C GLY A 99 -30.64 10.40 -8.21
N MET A 100 -29.48 10.96 -7.86
CA MET A 100 -28.67 10.56 -6.70
C MET A 100 -28.94 11.46 -5.51
N LYS A 101 -28.58 10.98 -4.31
CA LYS A 101 -28.60 11.75 -3.06
C LYS A 101 -27.20 12.20 -2.67
N VAL A 102 -27.12 13.28 -1.88
CA VAL A 102 -25.86 13.88 -1.43
C VAL A 102 -25.88 14.07 0.08
N LEU A 103 -24.87 13.54 0.76
CA LEU A 103 -24.45 14.01 2.08
C LEU A 103 -23.49 15.18 1.85
N LEU A 104 -24.00 16.40 1.99
CA LEU A 104 -23.30 17.61 1.57
C LEU A 104 -22.28 18.04 2.63
N GLY A 105 -21.00 17.91 2.33
CA GLY A 105 -19.92 18.30 3.24
C GLY A 105 -19.57 19.78 3.16
N ILE A 106 -19.26 20.34 4.33
CA ILE A 106 -18.72 21.69 4.51
C ILE A 106 -17.31 21.51 5.10
N TRP A 107 -16.29 21.96 4.37
CA TRP A 107 -14.93 21.88 4.90
C TRP A 107 -14.69 23.02 5.89
N ILE A 108 -14.37 22.66 7.14
CA ILE A 108 -14.09 23.61 8.21
C ILE A 108 -12.59 23.55 8.54
N ASN A 109 -11.94 24.70 8.52
CA ASN A 109 -10.53 24.89 8.80
C ASN A 109 -10.32 25.98 9.88
N LYS A 110 -9.06 26.40 10.09
CA LYS A 110 -8.68 27.43 11.08
C LYS A 110 -9.13 28.85 10.76
N LYS A 111 -9.56 29.15 9.53
CA LYS A 111 -9.81 30.49 9.02
C LYS A 111 -11.32 30.77 8.93
N PRO A 112 -11.87 31.69 9.75
CA PRO A 112 -13.31 31.97 9.76
C PRO A 112 -13.87 32.41 8.39
N ALA A 113 -13.10 33.15 7.60
CA ALA A 113 -13.53 33.60 6.27
C ALA A 113 -13.73 32.43 5.29
N ASP A 114 -12.83 31.44 5.31
CA ASP A 114 -12.93 30.24 4.48
C ASP A 114 -14.14 29.40 4.92
N ASN A 115 -14.31 29.22 6.23
CA ASN A 115 -15.44 28.50 6.81
C ASN A 115 -16.78 29.14 6.41
N LYS A 116 -16.89 30.47 6.49
CA LYS A 116 -18.09 31.20 6.07
C LYS A 116 -18.39 30.98 4.59
N LYS A 117 -17.38 31.03 3.73
CA LYS A 117 -17.54 30.78 2.28
C LYS A 117 -18.07 29.37 2.03
N GLN A 118 -17.49 28.36 2.66
CA GLN A 118 -17.93 26.96 2.55
C GLN A 118 -19.37 26.78 3.03
N VAL A 119 -19.74 27.37 4.18
CA VAL A 119 -21.11 27.33 4.72
C VAL A 119 -22.11 27.96 3.75
N ASP A 120 -21.82 29.18 3.28
CA ASP A 120 -22.73 29.91 2.40
C ASP A 120 -22.94 29.15 1.07
N GLN A 121 -21.87 28.64 0.46
CA GLN A 121 -21.95 27.84 -0.77
C GLN A 121 -22.77 26.56 -0.57
N ALA A 122 -22.53 25.81 0.51
CA ALA A 122 -23.27 24.59 0.79
C ALA A 122 -24.78 24.85 0.96
N LEU A 123 -25.14 25.91 1.68
CA LEU A 123 -26.53 26.29 1.90
C LEU A 123 -27.22 26.77 0.61
N ASP A 124 -26.51 27.52 -0.24
CA ASP A 124 -27.02 27.92 -1.55
C ASP A 124 -27.27 26.71 -2.46
N HIS A 125 -26.35 25.73 -2.47
CA HIS A 125 -26.55 24.47 -3.18
C HIS A 125 -27.73 23.68 -2.64
N ALA A 126 -27.86 23.59 -1.31
CA ALA A 126 -28.97 22.87 -0.68
C ALA A 126 -30.33 23.52 -0.95
N LYS A 127 -30.38 24.86 -1.05
CA LYS A 127 -31.59 25.59 -1.44
C LYS A 127 -31.93 25.41 -2.92
N LYS A 128 -30.91 25.35 -3.79
CA LYS A 128 -31.09 25.23 -5.24
C LYS A 128 -31.47 23.81 -5.69
N TYR A 129 -30.96 22.79 -5.00
CA TYR A 129 -31.20 21.37 -5.30
C TYR A 129 -31.73 20.62 -4.06
N PRO A 130 -32.87 21.03 -3.48
CA PRO A 130 -33.35 20.46 -2.24
C PRO A 130 -33.71 18.97 -2.35
N GLU A 131 -34.02 18.49 -3.55
CA GLU A 131 -34.37 17.10 -3.83
C GLU A 131 -33.20 16.12 -3.71
N VAL A 132 -31.95 16.59 -3.78
CA VAL A 132 -30.78 15.70 -3.71
C VAL A 132 -30.19 15.63 -2.30
N VAL A 133 -30.37 16.67 -1.47
CA VAL A 133 -29.72 16.75 -0.16
C VAL A 133 -30.37 15.77 0.82
N ARG A 134 -29.54 14.87 1.36
CA ARG A 134 -29.94 13.92 2.41
C ARG A 134 -29.64 14.48 3.80
N ALA A 135 -28.48 15.10 3.97
CA ALA A 135 -28.05 15.78 5.19
C ALA A 135 -26.87 16.73 4.87
N ILE A 136 -26.57 17.64 5.80
CA ILE A 136 -25.41 18.53 5.74
C ILE A 136 -24.42 18.12 6.85
N ILE A 137 -23.15 17.92 6.48
CA ILE A 137 -22.06 17.54 7.38
C ILE A 137 -21.15 18.75 7.58
N VAL A 138 -21.18 19.34 8.79
CA VAL A 138 -20.45 20.56 9.14
C VAL A 138 -19.05 20.20 9.64
N GLY A 139 -18.10 20.04 8.73
CA GLY A 139 -16.72 19.72 9.06
C GLY A 139 -16.40 18.23 8.97
N ASN A 140 -15.13 17.95 8.71
CA ASN A 140 -14.54 16.62 8.70
C ASN A 140 -13.33 16.62 9.64
N GLU A 141 -13.44 15.87 10.73
CA GLU A 141 -12.34 15.66 11.69
C GLU A 141 -11.75 16.98 12.21
N VAL A 142 -12.60 17.98 12.44
CA VAL A 142 -12.19 19.33 12.83
C VAL A 142 -11.46 19.32 14.17
N LEU A 143 -11.96 18.53 15.13
CA LEU A 143 -11.36 18.41 16.46
C LEU A 143 -10.09 17.54 16.42
N LEU A 144 -10.09 16.44 15.67
CA LEU A 144 -8.88 15.63 15.43
C LEU A 144 -7.77 16.47 14.80
N ARG A 145 -8.08 17.22 13.74
CA ARG A 145 -7.13 18.12 13.03
C ARG A 145 -6.78 19.36 13.84
N ARG A 146 -7.49 19.62 14.95
CA ARG A 146 -7.35 20.79 15.83
C ARG A 146 -7.48 22.10 15.06
N ASP A 147 -8.43 22.11 14.13
CA ASP A 147 -8.71 23.27 13.29
C ASP A 147 -9.59 24.29 13.99
N GLN A 148 -10.49 23.83 14.86
CA GLN A 148 -11.32 24.65 15.75
C GLN A 148 -11.42 23.96 17.11
N ASN A 149 -11.75 24.69 18.17
CA ASN A 149 -12.17 24.08 19.42
C ASN A 149 -13.68 23.74 19.40
N GLY A 150 -14.15 22.98 20.41
CA GLY A 150 -15.55 22.54 20.48
C GLY A 150 -16.57 23.68 20.51
N ALA A 151 -16.28 24.80 21.18
CA ALA A 151 -17.19 25.94 21.27
C ALA A 151 -17.31 26.70 19.94
N GLU A 152 -16.19 26.90 19.24
CA GLU A 152 -16.17 27.51 17.90
C GLU A 152 -16.92 26.66 16.89
N LEU A 153 -16.65 25.34 16.88
CA LEU A 153 -17.36 24.40 16.02
C LEU A 153 -18.87 24.38 16.33
N ALA A 154 -19.25 24.39 17.61
CA ALA A 154 -20.64 24.44 18.03
C ALA A 154 -21.36 25.70 17.50
N ALA A 155 -20.69 26.84 17.46
CA ALA A 155 -21.24 28.07 16.90
C ALA A 155 -21.53 27.94 15.39
N ILE A 156 -20.60 27.33 14.64
CA ILE A 156 -20.77 27.08 13.19
C ILE A 156 -21.94 26.11 12.95
N ILE A 157 -22.02 25.01 13.71
CA ILE A 157 -23.11 24.03 13.58
C ILE A 157 -24.47 24.69 13.82
N LYS A 158 -24.59 25.53 14.87
CA LYS A 158 -25.82 26.26 15.17
C LYS A 158 -26.20 27.26 14.08
N ASP A 159 -25.23 27.98 13.50
CA ASP A 159 -25.49 28.89 12.36
C ASP A 159 -26.07 28.12 11.17
N VAL A 160 -25.41 27.03 10.75
CA VAL A 160 -25.87 26.18 9.65
C VAL A 160 -27.28 25.68 9.92
N LYS A 161 -27.54 25.13 11.12
CA LYS A 161 -28.84 24.58 11.51
C LYS A 161 -29.96 25.63 11.50
N SER A 162 -29.66 26.88 11.85
CA SER A 162 -30.65 27.96 11.84
C SER A 162 -31.07 28.39 10.42
N ARG A 163 -30.29 28.03 9.40
CA ARG A 163 -30.43 28.50 8.01
C ARG A 163 -30.87 27.40 7.03
N THR A 164 -31.14 26.19 7.52
CA THR A 164 -31.47 25.03 6.70
C THR A 164 -32.63 24.21 7.29
N GLN A 165 -33.38 23.53 6.41
CA GLN A 165 -34.39 22.55 6.79
C GLN A 165 -33.86 21.11 6.80
N PHE A 166 -32.65 20.90 6.29
CA PHE A 166 -32.04 19.56 6.20
C PHE A 166 -31.40 19.15 7.52
N PRO A 167 -31.38 17.84 7.85
CA PRO A 167 -30.65 17.34 9.01
C PRO A 167 -29.17 17.73 8.97
N VAL A 168 -28.66 18.22 10.10
CA VAL A 168 -27.27 18.68 10.27
C VAL A 168 -26.54 17.77 11.24
N THR A 169 -25.34 17.35 10.86
CA THR A 169 -24.40 16.57 11.69
C THR A 169 -23.01 17.19 11.64
N TYR A 170 -22.16 16.74 12.55
CA TYR A 170 -20.70 16.84 12.48
C TYR A 170 -20.13 15.45 12.17
N ALA A 171 -18.92 15.34 11.60
CA ALA A 171 -18.25 14.06 11.37
C ALA A 171 -16.81 14.07 11.89
N ASP A 172 -16.47 13.09 12.73
CA ASP A 172 -15.15 12.92 13.35
C ASP A 172 -14.93 11.47 13.78
N VAL A 173 -13.70 11.14 14.17
CA VAL A 173 -13.36 9.87 14.82
C VAL A 173 -14.14 9.75 16.13
N TRP A 174 -14.66 8.55 16.40
CA TRP A 174 -15.64 8.29 17.46
C TRP A 174 -15.21 8.78 18.86
N GLU A 175 -13.92 8.75 19.21
CA GLU A 175 -13.43 9.22 20.51
C GLU A 175 -13.60 10.72 20.70
N PHE A 176 -13.59 11.52 19.62
CA PHE A 176 -13.82 12.96 19.71
C PHE A 176 -15.28 13.30 20.05
N TRP A 177 -16.22 12.43 19.68
CA TRP A 177 -17.59 12.54 20.18
C TRP A 177 -17.66 12.28 21.69
N LEU A 178 -16.99 11.24 22.18
CA LEU A 178 -16.99 10.91 23.61
C LEU A 178 -16.32 12.01 24.47
N LYS A 179 -15.31 12.68 23.91
CA LYS A 179 -14.61 13.80 24.57
C LYS A 179 -15.39 15.12 24.53
N ASN A 180 -16.34 15.28 23.60
CA ASN A 180 -17.13 16.51 23.41
C ASN A 180 -18.64 16.18 23.31
N PRO A 181 -19.21 15.50 24.33
CA PRO A 181 -20.57 14.98 24.27
C PRO A 181 -21.63 16.09 24.14
N GLU A 182 -21.32 17.33 24.52
CA GLU A 182 -22.20 18.49 24.39
C GLU A 182 -22.57 18.78 22.93
N LEU A 183 -21.71 18.45 21.95
CA LEU A 183 -21.99 18.61 20.52
C LEU A 183 -23.16 17.74 20.06
N SER A 184 -23.42 16.62 20.73
CA SER A 184 -24.55 15.73 20.40
C SER A 184 -25.91 16.40 20.57
N THR A 185 -25.99 17.43 21.43
CA THR A 185 -27.24 18.13 21.74
C THR A 185 -27.67 19.09 20.63
N ILE A 186 -26.73 19.54 19.80
CA ILE A 186 -26.97 20.56 18.77
C ILE A 186 -27.08 19.97 17.35
N VAL A 187 -26.57 18.76 17.13
CA VAL A 187 -26.75 18.01 15.88
C VAL A 187 -28.02 17.18 15.88
N ASP A 188 -28.54 16.88 14.69
CA ASP A 188 -29.73 16.03 14.51
C ASP A 188 -29.41 14.54 14.68
N PHE A 189 -28.23 14.13 14.21
CA PHE A 189 -27.68 12.79 14.36
C PHE A 189 -26.15 12.86 14.51
N ILE A 190 -25.54 11.75 14.88
CA ILE A 190 -24.09 11.64 15.09
C ILE A 190 -23.47 10.95 13.88
N THR A 191 -22.35 11.47 13.40
CA THR A 191 -21.56 10.81 12.36
C THR A 191 -20.16 10.49 12.88
N ILE A 192 -19.83 9.20 12.93
CA ILE A 192 -18.53 8.72 13.43
C ILE A 192 -17.66 8.17 12.30
N HIS A 193 -16.35 8.33 12.41
CA HIS A 193 -15.38 7.63 11.58
C HIS A 193 -14.78 6.47 12.37
N THR A 194 -14.67 5.31 11.71
CA THR A 194 -13.94 4.15 12.22
C THR A 194 -13.22 3.51 11.05
N LEU A 195 -11.90 3.69 11.04
CA LEU A 195 -11.00 3.20 10.00
C LEU A 195 -10.00 2.29 10.67
N PRO A 196 -10.30 0.97 10.83
CA PRO A 196 -9.53 0.11 11.70
C PRO A 196 -8.06 -0.05 11.28
N TYR A 197 -7.72 0.23 10.02
CA TYR A 197 -6.33 0.34 9.57
C TYR A 197 -5.59 1.56 10.15
N TRP A 198 -6.27 2.70 10.32
CA TRP A 198 -5.68 3.96 10.77
C TRP A 198 -5.68 4.18 12.28
N GLU A 199 -6.48 3.41 13.01
CA GLU A 199 -6.53 3.47 14.46
C GLU A 199 -5.12 3.30 15.09
N ASP A 200 -4.96 3.84 16.30
CA ASP A 200 -3.68 3.79 17.03
C ASP A 200 -3.25 2.34 17.26
N ILE A 201 -4.22 1.44 17.46
CA ILE A 201 -4.05 -0.01 17.46
C ILE A 201 -4.77 -0.56 16.21
N PRO A 202 -4.04 -0.87 15.13
CA PRO A 202 -4.65 -1.36 13.89
C PRO A 202 -5.32 -2.72 14.08
N ILE A 203 -6.52 -2.88 13.52
CA ILE A 203 -7.29 -4.13 13.62
C ILE A 203 -7.13 -4.92 12.32
N ALA A 204 -6.88 -6.22 12.43
CA ALA A 204 -6.79 -7.11 11.27
C ALA A 204 -8.12 -7.18 10.49
N ALA A 205 -8.04 -7.41 9.18
CA ALA A 205 -9.19 -7.34 8.27
C ALA A 205 -10.34 -8.29 8.65
N ASP A 206 -10.01 -9.49 9.15
CA ASP A 206 -10.96 -10.50 9.60
C ASP A 206 -11.69 -10.15 10.91
N LYS A 207 -11.24 -9.11 11.62
CA LYS A 207 -11.83 -8.61 12.87
C LYS A 207 -12.40 -7.19 12.74
N ALA A 208 -12.08 -6.51 11.65
CA ALA A 208 -12.40 -5.09 11.45
C ALA A 208 -13.90 -4.81 11.55
N ALA A 209 -14.76 -5.62 10.91
CA ALA A 209 -16.20 -5.38 10.91
C ALA A 209 -16.86 -5.58 12.29
N ALA A 210 -16.39 -6.55 13.08
CA ALA A 210 -16.84 -6.75 14.46
C ALA A 210 -16.43 -5.56 15.35
N HIS A 211 -15.18 -5.10 15.21
CA HIS A 211 -14.69 -3.90 15.90
C HIS A 211 -15.52 -2.65 15.56
N ILE A 212 -15.81 -2.43 14.27
CA ILE A 212 -16.67 -1.33 13.80
C ILE A 212 -18.06 -1.39 14.47
N HIS A 213 -18.63 -2.58 14.59
CA HIS A 213 -19.92 -2.78 15.24
C HIS A 213 -19.87 -2.45 16.74
N GLU A 214 -18.87 -2.96 17.44
CA GLU A 214 -18.65 -2.73 18.87
C GLU A 214 -18.45 -1.24 19.17
N THR A 215 -17.60 -0.56 18.40
CA THR A 215 -17.39 0.89 18.47
C THR A 215 -18.69 1.66 18.29
N ARG A 216 -19.52 1.29 17.30
CA ARG A 216 -20.83 1.92 17.11
C ARG A 216 -21.74 1.70 18.31
N MET A 217 -21.75 0.50 18.89
CA MET A 217 -22.56 0.17 20.06
C MET A 217 -22.12 0.96 21.30
N GLU A 218 -20.82 1.21 21.47
CA GLU A 218 -20.29 2.07 22.53
C GLU A 218 -20.77 3.52 22.39
N VAL A 219 -20.69 4.07 21.18
CA VAL A 219 -21.22 5.41 20.89
C VAL A 219 -22.73 5.46 21.14
N ALA A 220 -23.48 4.44 20.72
CA ALA A 220 -24.93 4.36 20.96
C ALA A 220 -25.29 4.33 22.45
N LYS A 221 -24.48 3.63 23.26
CA LYS A 221 -24.65 3.59 24.71
C LYS A 221 -24.42 4.96 25.36
N THR A 222 -23.46 5.72 24.84
CA THR A 222 -23.12 7.07 25.34
C THR A 222 -24.18 8.11 24.93
N PHE A 223 -24.74 7.97 23.73
CA PHE A 223 -25.72 8.90 23.17
C PHE A 223 -27.08 8.21 22.92
N PRO A 224 -27.82 7.85 23.99
CA PRO A 224 -29.06 7.10 23.84
C PRO A 224 -30.09 7.88 23.02
N GLY A 225 -30.73 7.20 22.07
CA GLY A 225 -31.77 7.77 21.21
C GLY A 225 -31.27 8.61 20.03
N LYS A 226 -29.96 8.83 19.89
CA LYS A 226 -29.38 9.49 18.71
C LYS A 226 -29.15 8.48 17.59
N GLU A 227 -29.56 8.83 16.37
CA GLU A 227 -29.15 8.08 15.19
C GLU A 227 -27.64 8.23 14.99
N ILE A 228 -26.96 7.13 14.63
CA ILE A 228 -25.53 7.11 14.36
C ILE A 228 -25.31 6.62 12.93
N LEU A 229 -24.73 7.50 12.12
CA LEU A 229 -24.16 7.20 10.81
C LEU A 229 -22.67 6.88 10.98
N ILE A 230 -22.20 5.79 10.40
CA ILE A 230 -20.76 5.60 10.20
C ILE A 230 -20.38 6.43 8.97
N GLY A 231 -19.79 7.60 9.18
CA GLY A 231 -19.43 8.55 8.13
C GLY A 231 -18.23 8.13 7.30
N GLU A 232 -17.31 7.37 7.89
CA GLU A 232 -16.20 6.76 7.17
C GLU A 232 -15.92 5.38 7.73
N VAL A 233 -15.93 4.41 6.83
CA VAL A 233 -15.46 3.04 7.00
C VAL A 233 -14.88 2.59 5.67
N GLY A 234 -13.76 1.89 5.69
CA GLY A 234 -13.10 1.49 4.46
C GLY A 234 -11.85 0.66 4.73
N TRP A 235 -11.19 0.27 3.65
CA TRP A 235 -9.90 -0.42 3.72
C TRP A 235 -9.07 -0.11 2.48
N PRO A 236 -7.74 0.10 2.62
CA PRO A 236 -6.86 0.29 1.48
C PRO A 236 -6.62 -1.03 0.74
N SER A 237 -6.64 -0.99 -0.59
CA SER A 237 -6.41 -2.16 -1.44
C SER A 237 -4.94 -2.50 -1.67
N ALA A 238 -4.02 -1.60 -1.32
CA ALA A 238 -2.59 -1.77 -1.53
C ALA A 238 -1.76 -0.91 -0.57
N GLY A 239 -0.52 -1.32 -0.34
CA GLY A 239 0.48 -0.59 0.44
C GLY A 239 1.02 -1.39 1.62
N ARG A 240 1.49 -0.67 2.64
CA ARG A 240 2.16 -1.23 3.82
C ARG A 240 1.19 -1.85 4.81
N MET A 241 1.55 -3.01 5.35
CA MET A 241 0.92 -3.62 6.52
C MET A 241 1.29 -2.87 7.81
N ARG A 242 0.32 -2.65 8.70
CA ARG A 242 0.52 -2.15 10.07
C ARG A 242 0.04 -3.19 11.07
N ALA A 243 0.92 -3.70 11.93
CA ALA A 243 0.61 -4.82 12.82
C ALA A 243 -0.11 -5.95 12.04
N GLY A 244 -1.32 -6.34 12.44
CA GLY A 244 -2.16 -7.33 11.73
C GLY A 244 -3.00 -6.78 10.56
N ALA A 245 -3.03 -5.47 10.33
CA ALA A 245 -3.84 -4.81 9.30
C ALA A 245 -3.11 -4.79 7.95
N LEU A 246 -3.40 -5.77 7.09
CA LEU A 246 -2.82 -5.89 5.75
C LEU A 246 -3.71 -5.24 4.67
N PRO A 247 -3.26 -4.16 4.00
CA PRO A 247 -3.87 -3.68 2.76
C PRO A 247 -3.77 -4.73 1.65
N SER A 248 -4.91 -5.10 1.07
CA SER A 248 -4.98 -5.96 -0.10
C SER A 248 -6.36 -5.84 -0.77
N LEU A 249 -6.46 -6.23 -2.04
CA LEU A 249 -7.75 -6.25 -2.76
C LEU A 249 -8.73 -7.20 -2.10
N SER A 250 -8.27 -8.38 -1.72
CA SER A 250 -9.08 -9.41 -1.05
C SER A 250 -9.58 -8.96 0.32
N ASN A 251 -8.76 -8.24 1.10
CA ASN A 251 -9.17 -7.70 2.40
C ASN A 251 -10.10 -6.49 2.25
N GLN A 252 -9.91 -5.64 1.22
CA GLN A 252 -10.85 -4.57 0.91
C GLN A 252 -12.24 -5.14 0.58
N ALA A 253 -12.30 -6.19 -0.25
CA ALA A 253 -13.53 -6.89 -0.58
C ALA A 253 -14.18 -7.58 0.64
N ARG A 254 -13.38 -8.24 1.48
CA ARG A 254 -13.85 -8.87 2.73
C ARG A 254 -14.51 -7.85 3.65
N ILE A 255 -13.86 -6.73 3.91
CA ILE A 255 -14.37 -5.74 4.85
C ILE A 255 -15.61 -5.05 4.29
N LEU A 256 -15.65 -4.78 2.98
CA LEU A 256 -16.86 -4.27 2.35
C LEU A 256 -18.04 -5.24 2.55
N HIS A 257 -17.82 -6.53 2.35
CA HIS A 257 -18.81 -7.58 2.59
C HIS A 257 -19.26 -7.62 4.06
N ASP A 258 -18.31 -7.79 4.99
CA ASP A 258 -18.59 -7.98 6.41
C ASP A 258 -19.28 -6.75 7.03
N VAL A 259 -18.84 -5.54 6.66
CA VAL A 259 -19.50 -4.29 7.11
C VAL A 259 -20.90 -4.16 6.51
N SER A 260 -21.07 -4.47 5.23
CA SER A 260 -22.40 -4.43 4.59
C SER A 260 -23.36 -5.43 5.21
N LYS A 261 -22.86 -6.62 5.58
CA LYS A 261 -23.63 -7.64 6.29
C LYS A 261 -24.05 -7.15 7.68
N ILE A 262 -23.11 -6.73 8.53
CA ILE A 262 -23.44 -6.32 9.90
C ILE A 262 -24.31 -5.05 9.89
N ALA A 263 -24.11 -4.13 8.95
CA ALA A 263 -24.97 -2.95 8.79
C ALA A 263 -26.42 -3.32 8.44
N ARG A 264 -26.64 -4.32 7.57
CA ARG A 264 -27.97 -4.86 7.26
C ARG A 264 -28.59 -5.53 8.49
N ASP A 265 -27.85 -6.42 9.15
CA ASP A 265 -28.33 -7.19 10.30
C ASP A 265 -28.64 -6.27 11.50
N GLY A 266 -27.85 -5.21 11.69
CA GLY A 266 -28.01 -4.22 12.76
C GLY A 266 -28.85 -3.00 12.38
N ASN A 267 -29.40 -2.94 11.16
CA ASN A 267 -30.19 -1.83 10.62
C ASN A 267 -29.55 -0.44 10.85
N TYR A 268 -28.28 -0.28 10.48
CA TYR A 268 -27.61 1.02 10.55
C TYR A 268 -26.89 1.38 9.26
N LYS A 269 -26.69 2.69 9.09
CA LYS A 269 -26.21 3.31 7.87
C LYS A 269 -24.71 3.51 7.94
N PHE A 270 -24.04 3.34 6.81
CA PHE A 270 -22.61 3.64 6.69
C PHE A 270 -22.30 4.32 5.35
N ASN A 271 -21.21 5.09 5.34
CA ASN A 271 -20.64 5.70 4.16
C ASN A 271 -19.23 5.12 3.95
N TRP A 272 -19.00 4.48 2.81
CA TRP A 272 -17.72 3.86 2.49
C TRP A 272 -16.69 4.90 2.04
N ILE A 273 -15.50 4.91 2.65
CA ILE A 273 -14.34 5.70 2.20
C ILE A 273 -13.38 4.81 1.40
N GLU A 274 -13.15 5.07 0.12
CA GLU A 274 -13.87 6.00 -0.75
C GLU A 274 -14.19 5.32 -2.07
N VAL A 275 -14.82 6.05 -2.99
CA VAL A 275 -15.23 5.44 -4.24
C VAL A 275 -14.10 5.38 -5.27
N ILE A 276 -13.27 6.42 -5.40
CA ILE A 276 -12.17 6.46 -6.38
C ILE A 276 -10.86 6.74 -5.66
N ASP A 277 -9.82 5.97 -5.99
CA ASP A 277 -8.46 6.17 -5.48
C ASP A 277 -7.98 7.62 -5.63
N GLN A 278 -7.32 8.15 -4.60
CA GLN A 278 -6.86 9.53 -4.52
C GLN A 278 -5.32 9.59 -4.41
N PRO A 279 -4.58 9.56 -5.55
CA PRO A 279 -3.12 9.51 -5.52
C PRO A 279 -2.45 10.63 -4.72
N TRP A 280 -3.06 11.82 -4.64
CA TRP A 280 -2.53 12.97 -3.89
C TRP A 280 -2.44 12.72 -2.37
N LYS A 281 -3.26 11.82 -1.80
CA LYS A 281 -3.19 11.48 -0.37
C LYS A 281 -1.86 10.82 0.01
N ARG A 282 -1.16 10.23 -0.96
CA ARG A 282 0.12 9.55 -0.74
C ARG A 282 1.21 10.45 -0.16
N GLU A 283 1.09 11.76 -0.36
CA GLU A 283 2.02 12.74 0.21
C GLU A 283 1.92 12.81 1.75
N ALA A 284 0.72 12.67 2.31
CA ALA A 284 0.47 12.75 3.76
C ALA A 284 0.37 11.37 4.43
N GLU A 285 -0.06 10.36 3.68
CA GLU A 285 -0.48 9.05 4.23
C GLU A 285 0.38 7.87 3.73
N GLY A 286 1.42 8.15 2.92
CA GLY A 286 2.21 7.11 2.26
C GLY A 286 1.40 6.32 1.23
N THR A 287 1.94 5.19 0.78
CA THR A 287 1.34 4.41 -0.31
C THR A 287 -0.14 4.12 -0.10
N VAL A 288 -0.54 3.69 1.10
CA VAL A 288 -1.93 3.33 1.42
C VAL A 288 -2.94 4.45 1.19
N GLY A 289 -2.55 5.72 1.39
CA GLY A 289 -3.46 6.86 1.21
C GLY A 289 -4.03 6.94 -0.21
N GLY A 290 -3.27 6.45 -1.20
CA GLY A 290 -3.70 6.46 -2.60
C GLY A 290 -4.70 5.37 -2.98
N PHE A 291 -4.95 4.36 -2.12
CA PHE A 291 -5.57 3.09 -2.53
C PHE A 291 -6.87 2.73 -1.79
N TRP A 292 -7.61 3.70 -1.25
CA TRP A 292 -8.89 3.47 -0.54
C TRP A 292 -10.11 3.28 -1.46
N GLY A 293 -9.99 3.63 -2.74
CA GLY A 293 -11.07 3.59 -3.71
C GLY A 293 -11.55 2.17 -4.00
N LEU A 294 -12.84 2.03 -4.31
CA LEU A 294 -13.40 0.86 -4.98
C LEU A 294 -13.05 0.84 -6.48
N PHE A 295 -12.72 2.01 -7.04
CA PHE A 295 -12.27 2.21 -8.41
C PHE A 295 -10.84 2.76 -8.40
N ASN A 296 -10.03 2.36 -9.38
CA ASN A 296 -8.74 3.01 -9.61
C ASN A 296 -8.96 4.41 -10.20
N ASN A 297 -8.06 5.35 -9.92
CA ASN A 297 -8.14 6.71 -10.45
C ASN A 297 -8.10 6.70 -11.99
N GLY A 298 -9.12 7.26 -12.64
CA GLY A 298 -9.23 7.32 -14.10
C GLY A 298 -9.68 6.03 -14.78
N VAL A 299 -9.90 4.92 -14.06
CA VAL A 299 -10.37 3.65 -14.62
C VAL A 299 -11.88 3.52 -14.45
N ALA A 300 -12.57 3.03 -15.49
CA ALA A 300 -14.04 2.94 -15.50
C ALA A 300 -14.59 1.77 -14.69
N GLU A 301 -13.87 0.64 -14.70
CA GLU A 301 -14.29 -0.57 -14.00
C GLU A 301 -13.83 -0.58 -12.54
N PRO A 302 -14.61 -1.19 -11.64
CA PRO A 302 -14.22 -1.34 -10.25
C PRO A 302 -13.01 -2.28 -10.11
N LYS A 303 -12.28 -2.17 -9.00
CA LYS A 303 -11.14 -3.04 -8.69
C LYS A 303 -11.55 -4.51 -8.54
N PHE A 304 -12.76 -4.75 -8.07
CA PHE A 304 -13.40 -6.05 -7.97
C PHE A 304 -14.92 -5.88 -8.04
N TYR A 305 -15.62 -6.95 -8.41
CA TYR A 305 -17.08 -6.96 -8.43
C TYR A 305 -17.62 -7.56 -7.12
N PRO A 306 -18.67 -6.98 -6.51
CA PRO A 306 -19.31 -7.54 -5.33
C PRO A 306 -19.73 -9.00 -5.54
N GLY A 307 -19.41 -9.84 -4.55
CA GLY A 307 -19.70 -11.27 -4.58
C GLY A 307 -18.92 -12.12 -5.59
N GLU A 308 -17.82 -11.59 -6.12
CA GLU A 308 -16.85 -12.37 -6.92
C GLU A 308 -15.54 -12.61 -6.16
N PRO A 309 -14.90 -13.78 -6.34
CA PRO A 309 -13.59 -14.05 -5.74
C PRO A 309 -12.53 -13.03 -6.18
N VAL A 310 -11.72 -12.54 -5.24
CA VAL A 310 -10.77 -11.44 -5.49
C VAL A 310 -9.33 -11.92 -5.36
N SER A 311 -8.53 -11.71 -6.40
CA SER A 311 -7.08 -11.96 -6.37
C SER A 311 -6.32 -10.71 -5.94
N ASP A 312 -5.36 -10.87 -5.05
CA ASP A 312 -4.44 -9.79 -4.66
C ASP A 312 -3.41 -9.48 -5.76
N HIS A 313 -3.21 -10.42 -6.71
CA HIS A 313 -2.33 -10.25 -7.85
C HIS A 313 -3.09 -10.53 -9.16
N PRO A 314 -3.94 -9.59 -9.65
CA PRO A 314 -4.75 -9.81 -10.84
C PRO A 314 -3.92 -10.08 -12.11
N GLN A 315 -2.65 -9.64 -12.13
CA GLN A 315 -1.72 -9.84 -13.23
C GLN A 315 -0.74 -11.02 -13.02
N TRP A 316 -1.03 -11.93 -12.08
CA TRP A 316 -0.12 -13.02 -11.70
C TRP A 316 0.36 -13.88 -12.88
N LYS A 317 -0.46 -14.06 -13.92
CA LYS A 317 -0.07 -14.81 -15.13
C LYS A 317 1.07 -14.13 -15.88
N ALA A 318 1.00 -12.81 -16.04
CA ALA A 318 2.04 -12.02 -16.67
C ALA A 318 3.31 -11.99 -15.80
N GLN A 319 3.13 -11.89 -14.47
CA GLN A 319 4.22 -11.94 -13.50
C GLN A 319 4.93 -13.32 -13.50
N ALA A 320 4.18 -14.42 -13.61
CA ALA A 320 4.71 -15.77 -13.75
C ALA A 320 5.47 -15.96 -15.06
N ALA A 321 4.93 -15.46 -16.18
CA ALA A 321 5.57 -15.52 -17.48
C ALA A 321 6.90 -14.74 -17.49
N LEU A 322 6.90 -13.53 -16.94
CA LEU A 322 8.12 -12.74 -16.74
C LEU A 322 9.14 -13.50 -15.88
N GLY A 323 8.70 -14.07 -14.76
CA GLY A 323 9.56 -14.87 -13.89
C GLY A 323 10.21 -16.04 -14.62
N GLY A 324 9.43 -16.76 -15.43
CA GLY A 324 9.92 -17.85 -16.27
C GLY A 324 10.93 -17.37 -17.32
N MET A 325 10.69 -16.24 -17.98
CA MET A 325 11.63 -15.64 -18.94
C MET A 325 12.96 -15.26 -18.28
N ILE A 326 12.92 -14.67 -17.09
CA ILE A 326 14.13 -14.32 -16.31
C ILE A 326 14.93 -15.59 -16.00
N ALA A 327 14.27 -16.64 -15.50
CA ALA A 327 14.91 -17.91 -15.17
C ALA A 327 15.56 -18.57 -16.42
N LEU A 328 14.82 -18.62 -17.54
CA LEU A 328 15.34 -19.12 -18.82
C LEU A 328 16.57 -18.33 -19.28
N ALA A 329 16.53 -17.00 -19.18
CA ALA A 329 17.62 -16.14 -19.61
C ALA A 329 18.86 -16.30 -18.73
N ILE A 330 18.70 -16.47 -17.40
CA ILE A 330 19.82 -16.74 -16.47
C ILE A 330 20.49 -18.08 -16.79
N PHE A 331 19.71 -19.17 -16.94
CA PHE A 331 20.25 -20.48 -17.32
C PHE A 331 20.89 -20.47 -18.71
N GLY A 332 20.24 -19.81 -19.67
CA GLY A 332 20.72 -19.67 -21.05
C GLY A 332 22.05 -18.92 -21.11
N LEU A 333 22.17 -17.80 -20.39
CA LEU A 333 23.41 -17.03 -20.30
C LEU A 333 24.53 -17.83 -19.64
N ALA A 334 24.26 -18.49 -18.51
CA ALA A 334 25.25 -19.32 -17.84
C ALA A 334 25.74 -20.47 -18.73
N GLY A 335 24.81 -21.15 -19.42
CA GLY A 335 25.14 -22.21 -20.37
C GLY A 335 25.96 -21.71 -21.57
N LEU A 336 25.59 -20.55 -22.12
CA LEU A 336 26.30 -19.92 -23.24
C LEU A 336 27.74 -19.56 -22.85
N VAL A 337 27.94 -18.94 -21.67
CA VAL A 337 29.27 -18.59 -21.16
C VAL A 337 30.10 -19.85 -20.89
N ALA A 338 29.51 -20.87 -20.25
CA ALA A 338 30.19 -22.13 -20.00
C ALA A 338 30.64 -22.81 -21.31
N SER A 339 29.78 -22.80 -22.34
CA SER A 339 30.09 -23.36 -23.65
C SER A 339 31.17 -22.56 -24.39
N ARG A 340 31.05 -21.22 -24.44
CA ARG A 340 31.99 -20.36 -25.18
C ARG A 340 33.38 -20.35 -24.56
N GLU A 341 33.45 -20.31 -23.23
CA GLU A 341 34.71 -20.29 -22.49
C GLU A 341 35.24 -21.70 -22.15
N LYS A 342 34.57 -22.76 -22.62
CA LYS A 342 34.92 -24.16 -22.35
C LYS A 342 35.08 -24.46 -20.85
N ARG A 343 34.23 -23.85 -20.01
CA ARG A 343 34.24 -24.02 -18.55
C ARG A 343 33.32 -25.15 -18.11
N VAL A 344 33.68 -25.81 -17.01
CA VAL A 344 32.89 -26.91 -16.46
C VAL A 344 31.63 -26.38 -15.76
N PHE A 345 30.47 -26.82 -16.23
CA PHE A 345 29.18 -26.60 -15.59
C PHE A 345 28.90 -27.75 -14.61
N SER A 346 29.46 -27.64 -13.40
CA SER A 346 29.33 -28.66 -12.35
C SER A 346 27.91 -28.74 -11.78
N ALA A 347 27.60 -29.83 -11.07
CA ALA A 347 26.33 -29.99 -10.38
C ALA A 347 26.08 -28.90 -9.33
N GLU A 348 27.13 -28.54 -8.58
CA GLU A 348 27.08 -27.44 -7.60
C GLU A 348 26.70 -26.11 -8.25
N LYS A 349 27.38 -25.72 -9.34
CA LYS A 349 27.04 -24.51 -10.09
C LYS A 349 25.60 -24.55 -10.60
N ALA A 350 25.12 -25.71 -11.05
CA ALA A 350 23.75 -25.85 -11.52
C ALA A 350 22.71 -25.62 -10.41
N VAL A 351 22.98 -26.10 -9.19
CA VAL A 351 22.12 -25.85 -8.02
C VAL A 351 22.15 -24.37 -7.61
N LEU A 352 23.34 -23.76 -7.55
CA LEU A 352 23.45 -22.34 -7.19
C LEU A 352 22.80 -21.41 -8.22
N ILE A 353 22.97 -21.70 -9.51
CA ILE A 353 22.28 -20.98 -10.60
C ILE A 353 20.77 -21.20 -10.52
N ALA A 354 20.29 -22.39 -10.11
CA ALA A 354 18.87 -22.63 -9.88
C ALA A 354 18.30 -21.75 -8.75
N ILE A 355 19.05 -21.57 -7.66
CA ILE A 355 18.68 -20.67 -6.54
C ILE A 355 18.61 -19.21 -7.04
N VAL A 356 19.62 -18.77 -7.79
CA VAL A 356 19.65 -17.43 -8.40
C VAL A 356 18.43 -17.24 -9.30
N ALA A 357 18.21 -18.16 -10.24
CA ALA A 357 17.10 -18.10 -11.19
C ALA A 357 15.72 -18.15 -10.51
N LEU A 358 15.54 -18.99 -9.48
CA LEU A 358 14.31 -19.06 -8.71
C LEU A 358 14.03 -17.75 -7.98
N SER A 359 15.02 -17.21 -7.26
CA SER A 359 14.84 -15.96 -6.51
C SER A 359 14.56 -14.77 -7.44
N SER A 360 15.29 -14.64 -8.55
CA SER A 360 15.07 -13.60 -9.55
C SER A 360 13.73 -13.76 -10.28
N GLY A 361 13.35 -14.99 -10.64
CA GLY A 361 12.12 -15.27 -11.36
C GLY A 361 10.86 -15.15 -10.48
N ALA A 362 10.89 -15.66 -9.26
CA ALA A 362 9.76 -15.60 -8.34
C ALA A 362 9.44 -14.15 -7.92
N LEU A 363 10.46 -13.30 -7.75
CA LEU A 363 10.29 -11.94 -7.25
C LEU A 363 10.19 -10.87 -8.36
N GLY A 364 10.63 -11.16 -9.58
CA GLY A 364 10.71 -10.16 -10.66
C GLY A 364 9.39 -9.42 -10.93
N GLY A 365 8.27 -10.15 -10.99
CA GLY A 365 6.95 -9.55 -11.17
C GLY A 365 6.52 -8.66 -9.99
N MET A 366 6.86 -9.07 -8.76
CA MET A 366 6.55 -8.31 -7.54
C MET A 366 7.42 -7.05 -7.42
N VAL A 367 8.68 -7.08 -7.89
CA VAL A 367 9.55 -5.90 -7.91
C VAL A 367 9.00 -4.82 -8.85
N ILE A 368 8.47 -5.19 -10.01
CA ILE A 368 7.83 -4.24 -10.94
C ILE A 368 6.56 -3.66 -10.31
N GLU A 369 5.73 -4.50 -9.70
CA GLU A 369 4.52 -4.06 -9.00
C GLU A 369 4.88 -3.07 -7.88
N LYS A 370 5.85 -3.39 -7.04
CA LYS A 370 6.34 -2.52 -5.96
C LYS A 370 6.96 -1.23 -6.47
N LEU A 371 7.67 -1.24 -7.59
CA LEU A 371 8.18 -0.02 -8.21
C LEU A 371 7.05 0.97 -8.52
N ILE A 372 5.94 0.49 -9.08
CA ILE A 372 4.80 1.35 -9.42
C ILE A 372 4.08 1.81 -8.15
N LEU A 373 3.88 0.91 -7.18
CA LEU A 373 3.17 1.23 -5.93
C LEU A 373 3.95 2.20 -5.03
N GLU A 374 5.27 2.08 -4.93
CA GLU A 374 6.10 2.84 -3.99
C GLU A 374 6.56 4.20 -4.54
N THR A 375 6.39 4.47 -5.84
CA THR A 375 6.88 5.71 -6.48
C THR A 375 5.80 6.77 -6.62
N LEU A 376 6.08 7.99 -6.17
CA LEU A 376 5.17 9.12 -6.29
C LEU A 376 5.84 10.28 -7.03
N HIS A 377 6.96 10.77 -6.51
CA HIS A 377 7.70 11.89 -7.08
C HIS A 377 8.82 11.44 -8.00
N LEU A 378 9.37 12.38 -8.78
CA LEU A 378 10.50 12.12 -9.68
C LEU A 378 11.71 11.50 -8.97
N LYS A 379 12.03 11.96 -7.74
CA LYS A 379 13.11 11.40 -6.92
C LYS A 379 12.87 9.92 -6.60
N ASP A 380 11.63 9.54 -6.30
CA ASP A 380 11.27 8.17 -5.96
C ASP A 380 11.41 7.29 -7.19
N TRP A 381 11.00 7.80 -8.36
CA TRP A 381 11.23 7.14 -9.65
C TRP A 381 12.71 6.91 -9.95
N VAL A 382 13.56 7.93 -9.78
CA VAL A 382 15.00 7.78 -10.04
C VAL A 382 15.63 6.72 -9.12
N PHE A 383 15.39 6.79 -7.82
CA PHE A 383 15.93 5.81 -6.86
C PHE A 383 15.31 4.42 -7.05
N GLY A 384 14.00 4.35 -7.28
CA GLY A 384 13.26 3.12 -7.52
C GLY A 384 13.72 2.40 -8.79
N LEU A 385 13.92 3.13 -9.89
CA LEU A 385 14.45 2.59 -11.14
C LEU A 385 15.90 2.13 -10.99
N ALA A 386 16.75 2.91 -10.31
CA ALA A 386 18.14 2.52 -10.05
C ALA A 386 18.22 1.22 -9.23
N ARG A 387 17.41 1.12 -8.17
CA ARG A 387 17.30 -0.08 -7.33
C ARG A 387 16.78 -1.28 -8.13
N THR A 388 15.70 -1.08 -8.89
CA THR A 388 15.09 -2.12 -9.74
C THR A 388 16.09 -2.63 -10.78
N PHE A 389 16.75 -1.72 -11.49
CA PHE A 389 17.78 -2.08 -12.46
C PHE A 389 18.91 -2.90 -11.81
N ALA A 390 19.42 -2.46 -10.65
CA ALA A 390 20.47 -3.17 -9.95
C ALA A 390 20.06 -4.62 -9.61
N VAL A 391 18.86 -4.84 -9.06
CA VAL A 391 18.45 -6.20 -8.65
C VAL A 391 18.13 -7.10 -9.83
N PHE A 392 17.58 -6.55 -10.93
CA PHE A 392 17.35 -7.31 -12.16
C PHE A 392 18.65 -7.75 -12.82
N VAL A 393 19.65 -6.87 -12.88
CA VAL A 393 20.97 -7.18 -13.47
C VAL A 393 21.78 -8.13 -12.60
N THR A 394 21.60 -8.08 -11.27
CA THR A 394 22.36 -8.88 -10.31
C THR A 394 22.31 -10.38 -10.60
N GLY A 395 21.13 -10.95 -10.87
CA GLY A 395 21.00 -12.38 -11.15
C GLY A 395 21.83 -12.83 -12.35
N PHE A 396 21.87 -12.03 -13.41
CA PHE A 396 22.65 -12.32 -14.62
C PHE A 396 24.16 -12.22 -14.38
N VAL A 397 24.60 -11.12 -13.75
CA VAL A 397 26.03 -10.88 -13.47
C VAL A 397 26.58 -11.94 -12.52
N VAL A 398 25.81 -12.31 -11.49
CA VAL A 398 26.18 -13.38 -10.56
C VAL A 398 26.25 -14.73 -11.26
N ALA A 399 25.30 -15.08 -12.14
CA ALA A 399 25.34 -16.33 -12.87
C ALA A 399 26.61 -16.45 -13.76
N VAL A 400 27.01 -15.35 -14.42
CA VAL A 400 28.27 -15.29 -15.16
C VAL A 400 29.47 -15.43 -14.22
N ALA A 401 29.47 -14.73 -13.09
CA ALA A 401 30.52 -14.82 -12.07
C ALA A 401 30.69 -16.24 -11.52
N MET A 402 29.60 -16.98 -11.30
CA MET A 402 29.62 -18.38 -10.85
C MET A 402 30.29 -19.30 -11.87
N ILE A 403 29.96 -19.14 -13.16
CA ILE A 403 30.61 -19.91 -14.24
C ILE A 403 32.09 -19.54 -14.34
N ARG A 404 32.41 -18.26 -14.20
CA ARG A 404 33.77 -17.72 -14.26
C ARG A 404 34.61 -17.92 -12.99
N GLU A 405 34.02 -18.48 -11.93
CA GLU A 405 34.67 -18.67 -10.63
C GLU A 405 35.27 -17.38 -10.07
N VAL A 406 34.55 -16.27 -10.29
CA VAL A 406 34.90 -14.97 -9.72
C VAL A 406 34.50 -14.97 -8.25
N THR A 407 35.42 -14.58 -7.38
CA THR A 407 35.19 -14.45 -5.95
C THR A 407 34.11 -13.41 -5.64
N CYS A 408 33.25 -13.68 -4.66
CA CYS A 408 32.27 -12.70 -4.20
C CYS A 408 32.99 -11.45 -3.68
N PRO A 409 32.60 -10.23 -4.12
CA PRO A 409 33.25 -9.00 -3.69
C PRO A 409 32.93 -8.67 -2.22
N THR A 410 33.81 -7.87 -1.61
CA THR A 410 33.61 -7.18 -0.33
C THR A 410 33.60 -5.67 -0.54
N LEU A 411 33.05 -4.88 0.40
CA LEU A 411 33.12 -3.42 0.29
C LEU A 411 34.59 -2.93 0.27
N ALA A 412 35.45 -3.58 1.05
CA ALA A 412 36.89 -3.31 1.06
C ALA A 412 37.53 -3.55 -0.31
N SER A 413 37.22 -4.67 -0.97
CA SER A 413 37.76 -5.01 -2.29
C SER A 413 37.37 -3.98 -3.37
N VAL A 414 36.15 -3.45 -3.29
CA VAL A 414 35.67 -2.40 -4.22
C VAL A 414 36.34 -1.06 -3.93
N SER A 415 36.51 -0.71 -2.65
CA SER A 415 37.14 0.55 -2.21
C SER A 415 38.64 0.64 -2.56
N SER A 416 39.34 -0.49 -2.61
CA SER A 416 40.76 -0.56 -3.03
C SER A 416 40.97 -0.36 -4.54
N GLY A 417 39.90 -0.02 -5.27
CA GLY A 417 39.86 0.16 -6.71
C GLY A 417 39.28 -1.07 -7.41
N LEU A 418 38.34 -0.82 -8.34
CA LEU A 418 37.76 -1.83 -9.22
C LEU A 418 38.80 -2.30 -10.25
N LYS A 419 39.80 -3.08 -9.82
CA LYS A 419 40.72 -3.79 -10.71
C LYS A 419 40.01 -5.03 -11.25
N GLY A 420 40.05 -5.26 -12.57
CA GLY A 420 39.40 -6.41 -13.17
C GLY A 420 38.70 -6.13 -14.50
N ASP A 421 38.11 -7.19 -15.07
CA ASP A 421 37.30 -7.10 -16.27
C ASP A 421 35.94 -6.40 -16.00
N LEU A 422 35.18 -6.10 -17.05
CA LEU A 422 33.89 -5.41 -16.93
C LEU A 422 32.91 -6.14 -15.98
N TRP A 423 32.94 -7.47 -15.94
CA TRP A 423 32.04 -8.28 -15.12
C TRP A 423 32.39 -8.21 -13.64
N GLN A 424 33.68 -8.24 -13.29
CA GLN A 424 34.15 -8.02 -11.92
C GLN A 424 33.79 -6.62 -11.42
N LYS A 425 33.94 -5.60 -12.27
CA LYS A 425 33.52 -4.22 -11.95
C LYS A 425 32.01 -4.14 -11.71
N ALA A 426 31.21 -4.71 -12.60
CA ALA A 426 29.76 -4.74 -12.47
C ALA A 426 29.32 -5.48 -11.20
N LEU A 427 29.91 -6.65 -10.90
CA LEU A 427 29.62 -7.44 -9.70
C LEU A 427 29.90 -6.64 -8.42
N GLY A 428 31.05 -5.95 -8.35
CA GLY A 428 31.40 -5.09 -7.22
C GLY A 428 30.44 -3.92 -7.04
N MET A 429 30.08 -3.23 -8.12
CA MET A 429 29.13 -2.10 -8.08
C MET A 429 27.73 -2.53 -7.65
N LEU A 430 27.26 -3.69 -8.13
CA LEU A 430 25.96 -4.24 -7.73
C LEU A 430 25.94 -4.67 -6.26
N TYR A 431 27.03 -5.25 -5.76
CA TYR A 431 27.18 -5.58 -4.35
C TYR A 431 27.09 -4.34 -3.46
N VAL A 432 27.82 -3.27 -3.83
CA VAL A 432 27.77 -1.98 -3.13
C VAL A 432 26.35 -1.39 -3.19
N ALA A 433 25.69 -1.44 -4.35
CA ALA A 433 24.33 -0.93 -4.52
C ALA A 433 23.33 -1.65 -3.60
N ILE A 434 23.39 -2.99 -3.51
CA ILE A 434 22.48 -3.75 -2.63
C ILE A 434 22.73 -3.42 -1.16
N CYS A 435 24.00 -3.36 -0.73
CA CYS A 435 24.34 -2.96 0.63
C CYS A 435 23.87 -1.53 0.94
N PHE A 436 24.04 -0.60 -0.01
CA PHE A 436 23.58 0.77 0.08
C PHE A 436 22.06 0.84 0.24
N PHE A 437 21.28 0.21 -0.65
CA PHE A 437 19.82 0.24 -0.57
C PHE A 437 19.27 -0.44 0.68
N ALA A 438 19.92 -1.51 1.15
CA ALA A 438 19.55 -2.17 2.41
C ALA A 438 19.78 -1.25 3.62
N LEU A 439 20.95 -0.61 3.69
CA LEU A 439 21.27 0.33 4.77
C LEU A 439 20.37 1.57 4.73
N GLN A 440 20.15 2.13 3.54
CA GLN A 440 19.25 3.26 3.33
C GLN A 440 17.82 2.93 3.80
N ALA A 441 17.28 1.77 3.39
CA ALA A 441 15.95 1.34 3.80
C ALA A 441 15.86 1.08 5.31
N ALA A 442 16.88 0.44 5.89
CA ALA A 442 16.95 0.18 7.33
C ALA A 442 16.94 1.49 8.13
N LEU A 443 17.78 2.46 7.76
CA LEU A 443 17.83 3.77 8.43
C LEU A 443 16.51 4.53 8.27
N ALA A 444 15.94 4.54 7.06
CA ALA A 444 14.66 5.20 6.82
C ALA A 444 13.54 4.63 7.70
N LEU A 445 13.47 3.30 7.83
CA LEU A 445 12.45 2.62 8.65
C LEU A 445 12.73 2.71 10.16
N ILE A 446 13.97 2.94 10.61
CA ILE A 446 14.24 3.20 12.03
C ILE A 446 13.75 4.59 12.44
N PHE A 447 14.01 5.61 11.62
CA PHE A 447 13.76 7.01 12.00
C PHE A 447 12.39 7.55 11.56
N ASP A 448 11.81 7.00 10.50
CA ASP A 448 10.58 7.50 9.89
C ASP A 448 9.77 6.35 9.27
N SER A 449 9.27 5.45 10.13
CA SER A 449 8.62 4.23 9.67
C SER A 449 7.21 4.46 9.13
N ARG A 450 6.40 5.30 9.79
CA ARG A 450 4.91 5.27 9.73
C ARG A 450 4.32 5.11 8.33
N TYR A 451 4.86 5.80 7.33
CA TYR A 451 4.31 5.88 5.97
C TYR A 451 5.17 5.21 4.89
N ARG A 452 6.22 4.47 5.26
CA ARG A 452 7.20 3.90 4.31
C ARG A 452 7.04 2.40 4.12
N ASP A 453 6.92 1.95 2.87
CA ASP A 453 6.87 0.51 2.55
C ASP A 453 8.18 -0.24 2.88
N PHE A 454 8.05 -1.56 3.03
CA PHE A 454 9.16 -2.49 3.23
C PHE A 454 9.65 -3.01 1.87
N PRO A 455 10.88 -2.67 1.42
CA PRO A 455 11.41 -3.12 0.13
C PRO A 455 11.95 -4.57 0.17
N ALA A 456 11.26 -5.46 0.90
CA ALA A 456 11.72 -6.82 1.17
C ALA A 456 11.89 -7.65 -0.11
N ALA A 457 10.89 -7.64 -1.01
CA ALA A 457 10.94 -8.36 -2.28
C ALA A 457 12.12 -7.92 -3.15
N THR A 458 12.27 -6.60 -3.33
CA THR A 458 13.34 -6.00 -4.14
C THR A 458 14.72 -6.34 -3.60
N LEU A 459 14.94 -6.14 -2.29
CA LEU A 459 16.24 -6.44 -1.70
C LEU A 459 16.52 -7.95 -1.62
N THR A 460 15.49 -8.79 -1.40
CA THR A 460 15.62 -10.26 -1.43
C THR A 460 16.08 -10.75 -2.80
N MET A 461 15.50 -10.22 -3.87
CA MET A 461 15.92 -10.50 -5.24
C MET A 461 17.38 -10.12 -5.49
N GLY A 462 17.85 -9.04 -4.85
CA GLY A 462 19.23 -8.57 -4.95
C GLY A 462 20.24 -9.40 -4.16
N PHE A 463 19.98 -9.70 -2.88
CA PHE A 463 21.01 -10.29 -2.01
C PHE A 463 21.15 -11.81 -2.17
N ILE A 464 20.06 -12.55 -2.48
CA ILE A 464 20.12 -14.02 -2.60
C ILE A 464 21.18 -14.47 -3.62
N PRO A 465 21.28 -13.86 -4.83
CA PRO A 465 22.35 -14.20 -5.76
C PRO A 465 23.75 -14.07 -5.15
N PHE A 466 24.03 -13.00 -4.41
CA PHE A 466 25.32 -12.83 -3.75
C PHE A 466 25.55 -13.85 -2.63
N VAL A 467 24.51 -14.23 -1.89
CA VAL A 467 24.62 -15.28 -0.88
C VAL A 467 24.97 -16.62 -1.53
N ALA A 468 24.33 -16.95 -2.65
CA ALA A 468 24.65 -18.15 -3.42
C ALA A 468 26.10 -18.12 -3.95
N LEU A 469 26.59 -16.97 -4.43
CA LEU A 469 27.97 -16.79 -4.88
C LEU A 469 28.99 -16.90 -3.73
N MET A 470 28.64 -16.39 -2.54
CA MET A 470 29.47 -16.51 -1.34
C MET A 470 29.66 -17.98 -0.93
N PHE A 471 28.62 -18.82 -1.04
CA PHE A 471 28.73 -20.25 -0.74
C PHE A 471 29.64 -21.00 -1.70
N GLN A 472 29.70 -20.59 -2.98
CA GLN A 472 30.65 -21.14 -3.96
C GLN A 472 32.11 -20.80 -3.60
N ASN A 473 32.35 -19.56 -3.17
CA ASN A 473 33.69 -18.99 -3.05
C ASN A 473 34.22 -18.92 -1.61
N ARG A 474 33.96 -19.95 -0.79
CA ARG A 474 34.24 -20.02 0.66
C ARG A 474 35.44 -19.16 1.11
N GLY A 475 35.24 -18.29 2.11
CA GLY A 475 36.32 -17.58 2.81
C GLY A 475 36.58 -16.14 2.36
N MET A 476 35.58 -15.27 2.47
CA MET A 476 35.74 -13.83 2.20
C MET A 476 36.49 -13.12 3.34
N LEU A 477 37.56 -12.40 3.00
CA LEU A 477 38.27 -11.54 3.95
C LEU A 477 37.54 -10.21 4.09
N VAL A 478 36.71 -10.13 5.12
CA VAL A 478 35.87 -8.97 5.39
C VAL A 478 36.52 -8.02 6.41
N ALA A 479 36.55 -6.73 6.06
CA ALA A 479 37.10 -5.67 6.91
C ALA A 479 36.28 -5.43 8.19
N LYS A 480 36.90 -4.81 9.21
CA LYS A 480 36.21 -4.48 10.47
C LYS A 480 34.97 -3.59 10.26
N GLY A 481 35.04 -2.63 9.34
CA GLY A 481 33.93 -1.72 9.03
C GLY A 481 32.70 -2.43 8.48
N GLU A 482 32.87 -3.44 7.62
CA GLU A 482 31.77 -4.26 7.10
C GLU A 482 31.07 -5.05 8.22
N ARG A 483 31.84 -5.59 9.17
CA ARG A 483 31.25 -6.27 10.33
C ARG A 483 30.44 -5.32 11.21
N ALA A 484 30.87 -4.07 11.36
CA ALA A 484 30.10 -3.06 12.09
C ALA A 484 28.78 -2.75 11.37
N LEU A 485 28.80 -2.63 10.04
CA LEU A 485 27.58 -2.49 9.23
C LEU A 485 26.66 -3.70 9.36
N ALA A 486 27.21 -4.92 9.36
CA ALA A 486 26.42 -6.14 9.57
C ALA A 486 25.69 -6.11 10.93
N ILE A 487 26.38 -5.72 12.00
CA ILE A 487 25.79 -5.56 13.33
C ILE A 487 24.69 -4.50 13.30
N ALA A 488 24.94 -3.35 12.67
CA ALA A 488 23.93 -2.29 12.55
C ALA A 488 22.67 -2.78 11.82
N LEU A 489 22.81 -3.57 10.75
CA LEU A 489 21.66 -4.16 10.04
C LEU A 489 20.91 -5.20 10.88
N ILE A 490 21.61 -5.99 11.70
CA ILE A 490 20.97 -6.96 12.61
C ILE A 490 20.19 -6.22 13.71
N VAL A 491 20.77 -5.16 14.28
CA VAL A 491 20.09 -4.31 15.26
C VAL A 491 18.87 -3.64 14.62
N ALA A 492 19.00 -3.13 13.39
CA ALA A 492 17.88 -2.57 12.63
C ALA A 492 16.77 -3.60 12.38
N ALA A 493 17.13 -4.83 12.02
CA ALA A 493 16.18 -5.93 11.84
C ALA A 493 15.41 -6.24 13.13
N GLY A 494 16.10 -6.28 14.27
CA GLY A 494 15.47 -6.46 15.59
C GLY A 494 14.54 -5.30 15.96
N TRP A 495 14.96 -4.06 15.68
CA TRP A 495 14.13 -2.87 15.89
C TRP A 495 12.85 -2.91 15.04
N VAL A 496 12.94 -3.24 13.75
CA VAL A 496 11.78 -3.33 12.87
C VAL A 496 10.78 -4.38 13.36
N ILE A 497 11.22 -5.56 13.80
CA ILE A 497 10.31 -6.57 14.36
C ILE A 497 9.64 -6.07 15.64
N TYR A 498 10.41 -5.40 16.51
CA TYR A 498 9.90 -4.84 17.75
C TYR A 498 8.87 -3.74 17.50
N SER A 499 9.11 -2.82 16.56
CA SER A 499 8.22 -1.69 16.29
C SER A 499 6.97 -2.05 15.49
N GLU A 500 7.05 -3.07 14.64
CA GLU A 500 5.96 -3.44 13.72
C GLU A 500 5.14 -4.65 14.17
N GLU A 501 5.57 -5.32 15.24
CA GLU A 501 5.03 -6.58 15.75
C GLU A 501 5.25 -7.78 14.82
N ILE A 502 5.25 -8.98 15.38
CA ILE A 502 5.52 -10.22 14.64
C ILE A 502 4.38 -10.62 13.69
N ALA A 503 3.16 -10.11 13.93
CA ALA A 503 2.00 -10.31 13.07
C ALA A 503 2.20 -9.63 11.70
N ASN A 504 3.05 -8.61 11.62
CA ASN A 504 3.39 -7.93 10.39
C ASN A 504 4.41 -8.75 9.58
N TRP A 505 3.91 -9.65 8.74
CA TRP A 505 4.77 -10.53 7.94
C TRP A 505 5.65 -9.77 6.95
N GLN A 506 5.25 -8.57 6.48
CA GLN A 506 6.08 -7.73 5.61
C GLN A 506 7.31 -7.21 6.36
N ALA A 507 7.14 -6.78 7.61
CA ALA A 507 8.24 -6.35 8.47
C ALA A 507 9.18 -7.52 8.82
N VAL A 508 8.62 -8.71 9.11
CA VAL A 508 9.41 -9.92 9.35
C VAL A 508 10.23 -10.31 8.11
N TRP A 509 9.62 -10.30 6.93
CA TRP A 509 10.35 -10.58 5.68
C TRP A 509 11.47 -9.55 5.44
N PHE A 510 11.21 -8.27 5.69
CA PHE A 510 12.24 -7.24 5.59
C PHE A 510 13.38 -7.44 6.60
N ALA A 511 13.08 -7.79 7.85
CA ALA A 511 14.09 -8.10 8.86
C ALA A 511 14.97 -9.30 8.45
N LEU A 512 14.37 -10.36 7.90
CA LEU A 512 15.12 -11.49 7.32
C LEU A 512 15.99 -11.06 6.15
N THR A 513 15.50 -10.13 5.32
CA THR A 513 16.25 -9.54 4.21
C THR A 513 17.49 -8.78 4.71
N LEU A 514 17.34 -7.97 5.76
CA LEU A 514 18.46 -7.29 6.40
C LEU A 514 19.47 -8.29 6.99
N GLY A 515 19.00 -9.37 7.61
CA GLY A 515 19.85 -10.47 8.08
C GLY A 515 20.63 -11.14 6.95
N GLY A 516 20.01 -11.34 5.79
CA GLY A 516 20.65 -11.86 4.58
C GLY A 516 21.77 -10.94 4.05
N VAL A 517 21.54 -9.63 4.04
CA VAL A 517 22.58 -8.65 3.67
C VAL A 517 23.68 -8.57 4.74
N ALA A 518 23.32 -8.66 6.02
CA ALA A 518 24.30 -8.72 7.11
C ALA A 518 25.21 -9.95 6.99
N LEU A 519 24.66 -11.10 6.55
CA LEU A 519 25.45 -12.31 6.31
C LEU A 519 26.54 -12.07 5.25
N LEU A 520 26.23 -11.38 4.16
CA LEU A 520 27.21 -10.98 3.14
C LEU A 520 28.35 -10.14 3.75
N LEU A 521 27.99 -9.17 4.59
CA LEU A 521 28.92 -8.27 5.29
C LEU A 521 29.70 -8.96 6.44
N THR A 522 29.48 -10.25 6.70
CA THR A 522 30.32 -11.04 7.62
C THR A 522 31.24 -12.03 6.91
N GLY A 523 31.00 -12.28 5.61
CA GLY A 523 31.86 -13.07 4.75
C GLY A 523 31.73 -14.59 4.90
N GLY A 524 30.62 -15.08 5.47
CA GLY A 524 30.26 -16.50 5.53
C GLY A 524 31.42 -17.42 5.94
N ARG A 525 31.68 -17.57 7.26
CA ARG A 525 32.74 -18.50 7.72
C ARG A 525 32.31 -19.96 7.49
N ALA A 526 32.82 -20.59 6.44
CA ALA A 526 32.85 -22.04 6.31
C ALA A 526 34.32 -22.53 6.31
N ASN A 527 34.73 -23.01 7.48
CA ASN A 527 35.93 -23.78 7.85
C ASN A 527 37.31 -23.09 7.98
N ARG A 528 37.85 -23.18 9.20
CA ARG A 528 39.16 -22.74 9.70
C ARG A 528 40.33 -23.65 9.26
N GLN A 529 40.20 -24.42 8.18
CA GLN A 529 41.23 -25.42 7.81
C GLN A 529 42.20 -25.01 6.71
N ILE A 530 42.14 -23.78 6.19
CA ILE A 530 43.13 -23.27 5.24
C ILE A 530 43.77 -21.99 5.81
N GLN A 531 44.45 -22.15 6.95
CA GLN A 531 45.42 -21.17 7.46
C GLN A 531 46.77 -21.83 7.80
N GLN A 532 47.02 -23.06 7.35
CA GLN A 532 48.32 -23.72 7.46
C GLN A 532 48.62 -24.51 6.18
N GLN A 533 48.88 -23.77 5.10
CA GLN A 533 49.67 -24.12 3.93
C GLN A 533 49.98 -22.78 3.24
#